data_AF-A0A1H7Y0U0-F1
#
_entry.id   AF-A0A1H7Y0U0-F1
#
_cell.length_a   1.000
_cell.length_b   1.000
_cell.length_c   1.000
_cell.angle_alpha   90.00
_cell.angle_beta   90.00
_cell.angle_gamma   90.00
#
_symmetry.space_group_name_H-M   'P 1'
#
loop_
_entity.id
_entity.type
_entity.pdbx_description
1 polymer ?
#
loop_
_entity_poly.entity_id
_entity_poly.type
_entity_poly.pdbx_seq_one_letter_code
_entity_poly.pdbx_strand_id
1 'polypeptide(L)'
;MRNKMKWLSVVLCLVLFASMAIGSGSSSSSDGDKKISSVTTSSDSEDKGSDEAKTEESKEEVKEEASGATIEEQVLYDENDIKITATGMEDSWAGTKLTLLIENNSAKGITVQARNANVNGYMVDTMMSADVSAGKKSNDGLTFQTSGLKECGIEQIATMEFFFHIFDSETWDEIVDTDVIKIETSIADGYVQNYDDSGEVLVDTNDVKIVGKGLSDKNSVFGPGVILYIENNSDKDITIQVRDVSVNGFMVDTSMSEDVVAGKKAISAVTFFSSSLEENGITDITDVELYFHIFDQKSWDEIFDSDVITIKF
;
A
#
# COMPACT_ATOMS: atom_id res chain seq x y z
N MET A 1 34.84 18.94 2.33
CA MET A 1 34.01 17.94 1.60
C MET A 1 33.16 17.07 2.52
N ARG A 2 33.54 16.86 3.79
CA ARG A 2 32.83 15.99 4.75
C ARG A 2 31.45 16.46 5.25
N ASN A 3 31.10 17.74 5.09
CA ASN A 3 29.79 18.28 5.50
C ASN A 3 28.76 18.36 4.35
N LYS A 4 29.20 18.28 3.07
CA LYS A 4 28.27 18.26 1.94
C LYS A 4 27.68 16.86 1.69
N MET A 5 28.39 15.81 2.10
CA MET A 5 27.95 14.41 1.95
C MET A 5 26.81 14.05 2.90
N LYS A 6 26.79 14.61 4.12
CA LYS A 6 25.68 14.41 5.08
C LYS A 6 24.36 15.01 4.60
N TRP A 7 24.41 16.13 3.87
CA TRP A 7 23.20 16.73 3.26
C TRP A 7 22.77 16.00 1.99
N LEU A 8 23.71 15.44 1.23
CA LEU A 8 23.37 14.63 0.06
C LEU A 8 22.69 13.31 0.46
N SER A 9 23.11 12.67 1.54
CA SER A 9 22.47 11.44 2.04
C SER A 9 21.08 11.70 2.62
N VAL A 10 20.87 12.82 3.34
CA VAL A 10 19.53 13.18 3.84
C VAL A 10 18.56 13.55 2.70
N VAL A 11 19.06 14.22 1.65
CA VAL A 11 18.25 14.57 0.47
C VAL A 11 17.97 13.35 -0.41
N LEU A 12 18.89 12.38 -0.50
CA LEU A 12 18.68 11.16 -1.30
C LEU A 12 17.71 10.18 -0.63
N CYS A 13 17.73 10.06 0.71
CA CYS A 13 16.70 9.31 1.44
C CYS A 13 15.30 9.93 1.20
N LEU A 14 15.18 11.26 1.21
CA LEU A 14 13.90 11.95 0.93
C LEU A 14 13.37 11.76 -0.50
N VAL A 15 14.22 11.46 -1.49
CA VAL A 15 13.80 11.31 -2.90
C VAL A 15 13.36 9.89 -3.23
N LEU A 16 13.77 8.88 -2.46
CA LEU A 16 13.27 7.50 -2.59
C LEU A 16 11.93 7.26 -1.87
N PHE A 17 11.51 8.17 -0.98
CA PHE A 17 10.21 8.12 -0.30
C PHE A 17 9.13 9.01 -0.96
N ALA A 18 9.39 9.55 -2.15
CA ALA A 18 8.45 10.45 -2.83
C ALA A 18 7.49 9.73 -3.79
N SER A 19 7.55 8.41 -3.91
CA SER A 19 6.51 7.59 -4.55
C SER A 19 5.64 6.99 -3.45
N MET A 20 4.31 7.17 -3.53
CA MET A 20 3.30 6.78 -2.54
C MET A 20 3.05 7.83 -1.44
N ALA A 21 2.79 9.06 -1.87
CA ALA A 21 1.91 9.95 -1.12
C ALA A 21 0.61 10.08 -1.92
N ILE A 22 -0.33 9.14 -1.73
CA ILE A 22 -1.73 9.38 -2.09
C ILE A 22 -2.16 10.58 -1.25
N GLY A 23 -2.61 11.63 -1.94
CA GLY A 23 -2.93 12.91 -1.36
C GLY A 23 -3.95 12.76 -0.25
N SER A 24 -3.57 13.19 0.95
CA SER A 24 -4.48 13.44 2.07
C SER A 24 -5.47 14.55 1.69
N GLY A 25 -6.58 14.17 1.05
CA GLY A 25 -7.74 15.02 0.79
C GLY A 25 -8.74 14.89 1.93
N SER A 26 -8.94 15.99 2.65
CA SER A 26 -9.97 16.15 3.68
C SER A 26 -11.37 15.82 3.14
N SER A 27 -12.16 15.13 3.95
CA SER A 27 -13.56 14.81 3.71
C SER A 27 -14.41 16.05 3.37
N SER A 28 -14.82 16.17 2.12
CA SER A 28 -16.07 16.82 1.74
C SER A 28 -16.60 16.17 0.48
N SER A 29 -17.68 15.41 0.60
CA SER A 29 -18.45 14.90 -0.53
C SER A 29 -18.98 16.08 -1.37
N SER A 30 -18.44 16.28 -2.57
CA SER A 30 -19.06 16.98 -3.72
C SER A 30 -18.08 17.06 -4.91
N ASP A 31 -18.45 16.44 -6.04
CA ASP A 31 -17.88 16.53 -7.40
C ASP A 31 -16.43 16.04 -7.63
N GLY A 32 -16.23 14.72 -7.81
CA GLY A 32 -14.94 14.19 -8.29
C GLY A 32 -14.94 12.73 -8.74
N ASP A 33 -15.67 11.85 -8.03
CA ASP A 33 -15.55 10.40 -8.26
C ASP A 33 -16.48 9.96 -9.40
N LYS A 34 -15.91 9.72 -10.59
CA LYS A 34 -16.64 9.03 -11.66
C LYS A 34 -16.71 7.53 -11.34
N LYS A 35 -17.93 7.00 -11.34
CA LYS A 35 -18.17 5.55 -11.23
C LYS A 35 -17.83 4.86 -12.55
N ILE A 36 -17.40 3.61 -12.46
CA ILE A 36 -17.28 2.76 -13.65
C ILE A 36 -18.68 2.47 -14.16
N SER A 37 -18.93 2.75 -15.44
CA SER A 37 -20.22 2.53 -16.10
C SER A 37 -20.29 1.21 -16.86
N SER A 38 -19.14 0.72 -17.35
CA SER A 38 -19.01 -0.61 -17.96
C SER A 38 -17.54 -1.01 -18.09
N VAL A 39 -17.29 -2.32 -18.11
CA VAL A 39 -15.98 -2.93 -18.37
C VAL A 39 -16.11 -3.88 -19.57
N THR A 40 -15.10 -3.95 -20.43
CA THR A 40 -15.04 -4.90 -21.54
C THR A 40 -13.64 -5.49 -21.64
N THR A 41 -13.53 -6.80 -21.85
CA THR A 41 -12.27 -7.48 -22.15
C THR A 41 -12.22 -7.90 -23.63
N SER A 42 -11.02 -8.05 -24.18
CA SER A 42 -10.82 -8.38 -25.62
C SER A 42 -11.32 -9.78 -26.05
N SER A 43 -12.11 -10.46 -25.22
CA SER A 43 -12.64 -11.79 -25.45
C SER A 43 -14.14 -11.96 -25.16
N ASP A 44 -14.98 -10.94 -25.37
CA ASP A 44 -16.40 -11.19 -25.69
C ASP A 44 -17.16 -9.98 -26.26
N SER A 45 -18.14 -10.28 -27.12
CA SER A 45 -19.03 -9.37 -27.83
C SER A 45 -20.39 -9.16 -27.12
N GLU A 46 -20.80 -7.90 -27.00
CA GLU A 46 -22.14 -7.30 -26.76
C GLU A 46 -23.27 -8.10 -26.06
N ASP A 47 -23.81 -7.59 -24.93
CA ASP A 47 -25.15 -6.94 -24.85
C ASP A 47 -25.40 -6.27 -23.46
N LYS A 48 -26.31 -5.28 -23.45
CA LYS A 48 -26.63 -4.25 -22.45
C LYS A 48 -27.61 -4.67 -21.34
N GLY A 49 -27.58 -3.95 -20.22
CA GLY A 49 -28.73 -3.80 -19.31
C GLY A 49 -28.46 -2.93 -18.08
N SER A 50 -29.11 -1.77 -18.01
CA SER A 50 -29.11 -0.75 -16.94
C SER A 50 -30.22 -0.99 -15.91
N ASP A 51 -30.00 -0.72 -14.61
CA ASP A 51 -30.81 0.25 -13.84
C ASP A 51 -30.28 0.51 -12.41
N GLU A 52 -30.33 1.79 -12.02
CA GLU A 52 -30.00 2.35 -10.70
C GLU A 52 -31.13 2.20 -9.67
N ALA A 53 -30.78 2.17 -8.38
CA ALA A 53 -31.62 2.69 -7.32
C ALA A 53 -30.79 3.35 -6.20
N LYS A 54 -31.07 4.64 -5.94
CA LYS A 54 -30.54 5.43 -4.82
C LYS A 54 -31.20 5.03 -3.49
N THR A 55 -30.45 5.08 -2.40
CA THR A 55 -31.00 5.32 -1.06
C THR A 55 -30.00 6.16 -0.26
N GLU A 56 -30.49 7.25 0.32
CA GLU A 56 -29.76 8.14 1.23
C GLU A 56 -29.74 7.53 2.63
N GLU A 57 -28.63 7.65 3.36
CA GLU A 57 -28.69 7.69 4.82
C GLU A 57 -27.56 8.52 5.44
N SER A 58 -27.90 9.03 6.61
CA SER A 58 -27.37 10.13 7.40
C SER A 58 -25.95 9.94 7.94
N LYS A 59 -25.17 11.03 7.91
CA LYS A 59 -23.91 11.18 8.66
C LYS A 59 -24.22 11.48 10.14
N GLU A 60 -23.90 10.55 11.03
CA GLU A 60 -23.65 10.86 12.43
C GLU A 60 -22.16 11.11 12.63
N GLU A 61 -21.82 12.27 13.21
CA GLU A 61 -20.48 12.57 13.69
C GLU A 61 -20.17 11.70 14.92
N VAL A 62 -19.31 10.70 14.73
CA VAL A 62 -18.69 9.98 15.85
C VAL A 62 -17.47 10.79 16.30
N LYS A 63 -17.50 11.23 17.56
CA LYS A 63 -16.34 11.76 18.27
C LYS A 63 -15.22 10.72 18.28
N GLU A 64 -14.01 11.13 17.91
CA GLU A 64 -12.77 10.40 18.17
C GLU A 64 -12.66 10.09 19.68
N GLU A 65 -13.07 8.89 20.07
CA GLU A 65 -12.57 8.23 21.27
C GLU A 65 -11.51 7.23 20.80
N ALA A 66 -10.28 7.43 21.24
CA ALA A 66 -9.18 6.51 20.99
C ALA A 66 -9.52 5.13 21.58
N SER A 67 -9.94 4.18 20.73
CA SER A 67 -10.02 2.77 21.10
C SER A 67 -8.62 2.18 21.04
N GLY A 68 -7.86 2.42 22.11
CA GLY A 68 -6.45 2.07 22.25
C GLY A 68 -6.23 0.57 22.40
N ALA A 69 -6.20 -0.14 21.27
CA ALA A 69 -5.61 -1.46 21.22
C ALA A 69 -4.16 -1.41 21.77
N THR A 70 -3.74 -2.46 22.45
CA THR A 70 -2.41 -2.54 23.06
C THR A 70 -1.72 -3.82 22.63
N ILE A 71 -0.41 -3.89 22.81
CA ILE A 71 0.36 -5.12 22.65
C ILE A 71 1.09 -5.44 23.95
N GLU A 72 1.33 -6.72 24.19
CA GLU A 72 2.29 -7.15 25.20
C GLU A 72 3.72 -7.04 24.65
N GLU A 73 4.67 -6.72 25.52
CA GLU A 73 6.09 -6.69 25.16
C GLU A 73 6.54 -8.07 24.65
N GLN A 74 7.16 -8.11 23.47
CA GLN A 74 7.59 -9.35 22.85
C GLN A 74 8.85 -9.16 22.00
N VAL A 75 9.72 -10.17 22.02
CA VAL A 75 10.91 -10.20 21.17
C VAL A 75 10.49 -10.60 19.77
N LEU A 76 10.78 -9.75 18.78
CA LEU A 76 10.45 -9.98 17.38
C LEU A 76 11.59 -10.69 16.64
N TYR A 77 12.83 -10.45 17.06
CA TYR A 77 14.03 -11.01 16.46
C TYR A 77 15.19 -11.01 17.48
N ASP A 78 16.00 -12.08 17.53
CA ASP A 78 17.14 -12.22 18.45
C ASP A 78 18.21 -13.16 17.86
N GLU A 79 18.85 -12.71 16.78
CA GLU A 79 19.93 -13.43 16.08
C GLU A 79 20.96 -12.45 15.51
N ASN A 80 22.13 -12.94 15.08
CA ASN A 80 23.18 -12.13 14.46
C ASN A 80 23.69 -10.95 15.33
N ASP A 81 23.76 -11.15 16.64
CA ASP A 81 24.08 -10.11 17.64
C ASP A 81 23.13 -8.89 17.60
N ILE A 82 21.92 -9.06 17.06
CA ILE A 82 20.90 -8.03 16.95
C ILE A 82 19.63 -8.53 17.62
N LYS A 83 19.07 -7.71 18.51
CA LYS A 83 17.79 -8.00 19.16
C LYS A 83 16.80 -6.87 18.93
N ILE A 84 15.59 -7.21 18.51
CA ILE A 84 14.50 -6.27 18.30
C ILE A 84 13.31 -6.71 19.15
N THR A 85 12.83 -5.80 20.00
CA THR A 85 11.70 -6.06 20.90
C THR A 85 10.62 -5.02 20.64
N ALA A 86 9.39 -5.46 20.42
CA ALA A 86 8.23 -4.58 20.45
C ALA A 86 7.86 -4.29 21.91
N THR A 87 7.79 -3.02 22.27
CA THR A 87 7.58 -2.60 23.68
C THR A 87 6.26 -1.89 23.91
N GLY A 88 5.53 -1.55 22.85
CA GLY A 88 4.23 -0.90 22.97
C GLY A 88 3.72 -0.39 21.63
N MET A 89 2.57 0.28 21.68
CA MET A 89 1.91 0.89 20.53
C MET A 89 1.39 2.27 20.93
N GLU A 90 1.54 3.24 20.04
CA GLU A 90 1.18 4.64 20.27
C GLU A 90 0.57 5.25 19.01
N ASP A 91 -0.62 5.84 19.13
CA ASP A 91 -1.23 6.57 18.03
C ASP A 91 -0.65 7.97 17.90
N SER A 92 -0.54 8.43 16.66
CA SER A 92 -0.12 9.78 16.31
C SER A 92 -0.87 10.29 15.09
N TRP A 93 -0.73 11.58 14.79
CA TRP A 93 -1.32 12.16 13.58
C TRP A 93 -0.82 11.51 12.28
N ALA A 94 0.41 10.97 12.29
CA ALA A 94 1.03 10.32 11.14
C ALA A 94 0.60 8.85 10.95
N GLY A 95 0.05 8.23 12.01
CA GLY A 95 -0.30 6.82 12.02
C GLY A 95 -0.14 6.19 13.39
N THR A 96 -0.41 4.90 13.45
CA THR A 96 -0.18 4.07 14.65
C THR A 96 1.25 3.55 14.63
N LYS A 97 2.02 3.89 15.66
CA LYS A 97 3.43 3.52 15.81
C LYS A 97 3.58 2.30 16.72
N LEU A 98 4.15 1.23 16.19
CA LEU A 98 4.70 0.12 16.97
C LEU A 98 6.07 0.56 17.52
N THR A 99 6.18 0.71 18.84
CA THR A 99 7.43 1.11 19.50
C THR A 99 8.38 -0.08 19.60
N LEU A 100 9.64 0.15 19.20
CA LEU A 100 10.68 -0.88 19.11
C LEU A 100 11.90 -0.48 19.96
N LEU A 101 12.42 -1.44 20.72
CA LEU A 101 13.78 -1.41 21.26
C LEU A 101 14.67 -2.24 20.34
N ILE A 102 15.63 -1.58 19.69
CA ILE A 102 16.60 -2.19 18.79
C ILE A 102 17.96 -2.19 19.48
N GLU A 103 18.53 -3.37 19.69
CA GLU A 103 19.82 -3.59 20.35
C GLU A 103 20.80 -4.17 19.32
N ASN A 104 21.75 -3.37 18.87
CA ASN A 104 22.82 -3.81 17.98
C ASN A 104 24.07 -4.12 18.81
N ASN A 105 24.28 -5.39 19.14
CA ASN A 105 25.46 -5.86 19.86
C ASN A 105 26.60 -6.27 18.90
N SER A 106 26.39 -6.16 17.59
CA SER A 106 27.40 -6.45 16.58
C SER A 106 28.51 -5.39 16.51
N ALA A 107 29.54 -5.67 15.73
CA ALA A 107 30.65 -4.75 15.47
C ALA A 107 30.37 -3.73 14.34
N LYS A 108 29.21 -3.79 13.67
CA LYS A 108 28.84 -2.97 12.51
C LYS A 108 27.69 -2.02 12.83
N GLY A 109 27.57 -0.91 12.11
CA GLY A 109 26.33 -0.12 12.12
C GLY A 109 25.26 -0.83 11.29
N ILE A 110 24.02 -0.82 11.75
CA ILE A 110 22.89 -1.45 11.06
C ILE A 110 21.79 -0.43 10.78
N THR A 111 21.08 -0.65 9.68
CA THR A 111 19.83 0.01 9.36
C THR A 111 18.74 -1.05 9.33
N VAL A 112 17.63 -0.78 10.01
CA VAL A 112 16.46 -1.67 10.08
C VAL A 112 15.29 -1.01 9.38
N GLN A 113 14.70 -1.70 8.41
CA GLN A 113 13.46 -1.33 7.73
C GLN A 113 12.44 -2.46 7.85
N ALA A 114 11.16 -2.14 7.75
CA ALA A 114 10.10 -3.14 7.62
C ALA A 114 9.68 -3.26 6.15
N ARG A 115 9.34 -4.47 5.73
CA ARG A 115 8.83 -4.78 4.39
C ARG A 115 7.60 -5.68 4.47
N ASN A 116 6.80 -5.67 3.40
CA ASN A 116 5.57 -6.43 3.25
C ASN A 116 4.61 -6.27 4.45
N ALA A 117 4.53 -5.04 4.97
CA ALA A 117 3.70 -4.73 6.11
C ALA A 117 2.22 -4.82 5.75
N ASN A 118 1.45 -5.56 6.55
CA ASN A 118 0.00 -5.62 6.46
C ASN A 118 -0.64 -5.51 7.84
N VAL A 119 -1.83 -4.91 7.86
CA VAL A 119 -2.68 -4.76 9.03
C VAL A 119 -4.04 -5.37 8.70
N ASN A 120 -4.53 -6.25 9.57
CA ASN A 120 -5.84 -6.89 9.41
C ASN A 120 -6.05 -7.53 8.02
N GLY A 121 -4.98 -8.05 7.40
CA GLY A 121 -5.03 -8.67 6.08
C GLY A 121 -4.86 -7.71 4.90
N TYR A 122 -4.81 -6.40 5.10
CA TYR A 122 -4.49 -5.42 4.06
C TYR A 122 -3.02 -5.00 4.09
N MET A 123 -2.37 -5.01 2.94
CA MET A 123 -1.10 -4.33 2.73
C MET A 123 -1.26 -2.85 3.07
N VAL A 124 -0.29 -2.29 3.81
CA VAL A 124 -0.31 -0.88 4.20
C VAL A 124 1.08 -0.28 4.17
N ASP A 125 1.14 0.99 3.82
CA ASP A 125 2.39 1.73 3.85
C ASP A 125 2.86 1.97 5.29
N THR A 126 4.17 1.90 5.45
CA THR A 126 4.82 2.13 6.74
C THR A 126 5.99 3.10 6.62
N MET A 127 6.28 3.77 7.72
CA MET A 127 7.45 4.63 7.86
C MET A 127 8.37 4.07 8.93
N MET A 128 9.53 3.55 8.49
CA MET A 128 10.62 3.13 9.37
C MET A 128 11.96 3.11 8.61
N SER A 129 12.99 3.70 9.22
CA SER A 129 14.38 3.47 8.84
C SER A 129 15.25 3.78 10.05
N ALA A 130 15.50 2.77 10.89
CA ALA A 130 16.16 2.94 12.17
C ALA A 130 17.67 2.61 12.06
N ASP A 131 18.51 3.62 12.22
CA ASP A 131 19.98 3.45 12.22
C ASP A 131 20.49 3.22 13.65
N VAL A 132 21.20 2.11 13.87
CA VAL A 132 21.78 1.77 15.17
C VAL A 132 23.26 1.47 15.01
N SER A 133 24.11 2.33 15.58
CA SER A 133 25.56 2.14 15.56
C SER A 133 26.00 0.87 16.30
N ALA A 134 27.16 0.33 15.94
CA ALA A 134 27.77 -0.83 16.57
C ALA A 134 27.81 -0.74 18.12
N GLY A 135 27.36 -1.79 18.79
CA GLY A 135 27.32 -1.88 20.25
C GLY A 135 26.37 -0.87 20.93
N LYS A 136 25.35 -0.35 20.23
CA LYS A 136 24.38 0.62 20.75
C LYS A 136 22.95 0.09 20.73
N LYS A 137 22.07 0.84 21.39
CA LYS A 137 20.63 0.59 21.42
C LYS A 137 19.88 1.84 20.96
N SER A 138 18.72 1.66 20.34
CA SER A 138 17.81 2.73 19.96
C SER A 138 16.38 2.39 20.40
N ASN A 139 15.63 3.40 20.83
CA ASN A 139 14.17 3.32 20.90
C ASN A 139 13.65 4.04 19.66
N ASP A 140 13.01 3.30 18.76
CA ASP A 140 12.47 3.80 17.49
C ASP A 140 11.06 3.21 17.28
N GLY A 141 10.49 3.33 16.09
CA GLY A 141 9.22 2.67 15.80
C GLY A 141 8.92 2.46 14.33
N LEU A 142 8.03 1.50 14.09
CA LEU A 142 7.40 1.25 12.81
C LEU A 142 6.03 1.93 12.80
N THR A 143 5.85 2.95 11.97
CA THR A 143 4.58 3.68 11.90
C THR A 143 3.75 3.19 10.73
N PHE A 144 2.58 2.61 11.00
CA PHE A 144 1.56 2.27 10.01
C PHE A 144 0.76 3.53 9.67
N GLN A 145 0.84 4.00 8.42
CA GLN A 145 0.44 5.36 8.09
C GLN A 145 -1.08 5.55 8.10
N THR A 146 -1.54 6.68 8.65
CA THR A 146 -2.97 7.02 8.75
C THR A 146 -3.70 6.98 7.39
N SER A 147 -3.03 7.41 6.30
CA SER A 147 -3.62 7.41 4.97
C SER A 147 -3.96 5.99 4.50
N GLY A 148 -2.97 5.08 4.51
CA GLY A 148 -3.17 3.69 4.09
C GLY A 148 -4.19 2.95 4.96
N LEU A 149 -4.18 3.17 6.27
CA LEU A 149 -5.18 2.59 7.19
C LEU A 149 -6.61 3.05 6.83
N LYS A 150 -6.79 4.34 6.55
CA LYS A 150 -8.10 4.91 6.18
C LYS A 150 -8.59 4.40 4.82
N GLU A 151 -7.70 4.33 3.84
CA GLU A 151 -8.02 3.80 2.50
C GLU A 151 -8.49 2.35 2.56
N CYS A 152 -7.91 1.55 3.46
CA CYS A 152 -8.31 0.16 3.70
C CYS A 152 -9.56 0.01 4.60
N GLY A 153 -10.14 1.11 5.10
CA GLY A 153 -11.24 1.05 6.07
C GLY A 153 -10.86 0.42 7.41
N ILE A 154 -9.58 0.53 7.80
CA ILE A 154 -9.08 0.02 9.07
C ILE A 154 -9.26 1.10 10.15
N GLU A 155 -10.23 0.87 11.02
CA GLU A 155 -10.49 1.74 12.18
C GLU A 155 -9.68 1.32 13.42
N GLN A 156 -9.36 0.04 13.53
CA GLN A 156 -8.63 -0.54 14.67
C GLN A 156 -7.65 -1.60 14.19
N ILE A 157 -6.45 -1.61 14.77
CA ILE A 157 -5.40 -2.58 14.44
C ILE A 157 -5.56 -3.81 15.34
N ALA A 158 -6.01 -4.92 14.77
CA ALA A 158 -6.12 -6.21 15.45
C ALA A 158 -4.88 -7.08 15.23
N THR A 159 -4.37 -7.10 14.00
CA THR A 159 -3.19 -7.89 13.62
C THR A 159 -2.24 -7.05 12.79
N MET A 160 -0.94 -7.30 12.96
CA MET A 160 0.13 -6.75 12.13
C MET A 160 1.02 -7.90 11.67
N GLU A 161 1.37 -7.94 10.39
CA GLU A 161 2.39 -8.86 9.87
C GLU A 161 3.38 -8.10 8.99
N PHE A 162 4.67 -8.38 9.12
CA PHE A 162 5.76 -7.76 8.35
C PHE A 162 7.04 -8.60 8.55
N PHE A 163 8.11 -8.28 7.83
CA PHE A 163 9.46 -8.74 8.19
C PHE A 163 10.43 -7.57 8.24
N PHE A 164 11.54 -7.73 8.96
CA PHE A 164 12.60 -6.74 8.96
C PHE A 164 13.62 -7.04 7.86
N HIS A 165 13.93 -6.03 7.05
CA HIS A 165 15.11 -6.00 6.20
C HIS A 165 16.21 -5.25 6.96
N ILE A 166 17.26 -5.97 7.33
CA ILE A 166 18.39 -5.44 8.09
C ILE A 166 19.64 -5.48 7.21
N PHE A 167 20.32 -4.35 7.11
CA PHE A 167 21.53 -4.22 6.29
C PHE A 167 22.57 -3.34 6.99
N ASP A 168 23.82 -3.46 6.55
CA ASP A 168 24.93 -2.66 7.04
C ASP A 168 24.81 -1.20 6.58
N SER A 169 24.78 -0.26 7.51
CA SER A 169 24.50 1.16 7.21
C SER A 169 25.56 1.85 6.35
N GLU A 170 26.76 1.29 6.22
CA GLU A 170 27.84 1.89 5.44
C GLU A 170 27.94 1.26 4.04
N THR A 171 27.85 -0.05 3.97
CA THR A 171 28.06 -0.83 2.74
C THR A 171 26.77 -1.11 1.98
N TRP A 172 25.62 -1.05 2.64
CA TRP A 172 24.31 -1.45 2.11
C TRP A 172 24.20 -2.95 1.82
N ASP A 173 25.17 -3.74 2.31
CA ASP A 173 25.12 -5.19 2.22
C ASP A 173 24.02 -5.71 3.16
N GLU A 174 23.14 -6.54 2.62
CA GLU A 174 22.13 -7.25 3.39
C GLU A 174 22.80 -8.08 4.51
N ILE A 175 22.22 -7.99 5.70
CA ILE A 175 22.58 -8.83 6.85
C ILE A 175 21.56 -9.95 6.97
N VAL A 176 20.26 -9.61 6.99
CA VAL A 176 19.17 -10.58 7.10
C VAL A 176 17.84 -9.95 6.66
N ASP A 177 17.05 -10.73 5.92
CA ASP A 177 15.60 -10.63 5.90
C ASP A 177 15.04 -11.62 6.92
N THR A 178 14.29 -11.14 7.92
CA THR A 178 13.74 -12.03 8.95
C THR A 178 12.62 -12.90 8.42
N ASP A 179 12.27 -13.96 9.17
CA ASP A 179 10.97 -14.60 8.99
C ASP A 179 9.83 -13.57 9.21
N VAL A 180 8.65 -13.89 8.68
CA VAL A 180 7.45 -13.07 8.88
C VAL A 180 7.12 -13.01 10.37
N ILE A 181 7.14 -11.80 10.90
CA ILE A 181 6.73 -11.45 12.25
C ILE A 181 5.21 -11.25 12.24
N LYS A 182 4.54 -11.80 13.24
CA LYS A 182 3.11 -11.63 13.47
C LYS A 182 2.87 -11.09 14.87
N ILE A 183 2.12 -10.00 14.97
CA ILE A 183 1.75 -9.38 16.24
C ILE A 183 0.24 -9.30 16.30
N GLU A 184 -0.32 -9.84 17.38
CA GLU A 184 -1.72 -9.70 17.74
C GLU A 184 -1.86 -8.62 18.82
N THR A 185 -2.84 -7.74 18.67
CA THR A 185 -3.18 -6.75 19.70
C THR A 185 -4.20 -7.32 20.68
N SER A 186 -4.47 -6.58 21.76
CA SER A 186 -5.45 -6.95 22.79
C SER A 186 -6.89 -7.12 22.28
N ILE A 187 -7.18 -6.70 21.04
CA ILE A 187 -8.49 -6.87 20.40
C ILE A 187 -8.51 -7.97 19.33
N ALA A 188 -7.39 -8.65 19.07
CA ALA A 188 -7.28 -9.58 17.93
C ALA A 188 -8.29 -10.73 17.99
N ASP A 189 -8.54 -11.27 19.19
CA ASP A 189 -9.48 -12.37 19.38
C ASP A 189 -10.91 -11.94 19.02
N GLY A 190 -11.48 -12.61 18.03
CA GLY A 190 -12.83 -12.34 17.53
C GLY A 190 -12.96 -11.07 16.67
N TYR A 191 -11.87 -10.33 16.39
CA TYR A 191 -11.92 -9.21 15.45
C TYR A 191 -12.12 -9.71 14.03
N VAL A 192 -13.01 -9.05 13.29
CA VAL A 192 -13.26 -9.34 11.88
C VAL A 192 -13.14 -8.05 11.08
N GLN A 193 -12.14 -7.99 10.22
CA GLN A 193 -12.02 -6.92 9.24
C GLN A 193 -13.09 -7.09 8.17
N ASN A 194 -13.86 -6.05 7.92
CA ASN A 194 -14.73 -5.98 6.76
C ASN A 194 -13.89 -5.53 5.56
N TYR A 195 -13.89 -6.33 4.49
CA TYR A 195 -13.23 -6.00 3.24
C TYR A 195 -14.29 -5.47 2.26
N ASP A 196 -14.13 -4.24 1.76
CA ASP A 196 -15.02 -3.71 0.73
C ASP A 196 -14.57 -4.16 -0.67
N ASP A 197 -15.02 -5.35 -1.07
CA ASP A 197 -14.76 -5.93 -2.38
C ASP A 197 -15.81 -5.57 -3.46
N SER A 198 -16.69 -4.60 -3.17
CA SER A 198 -17.70 -4.14 -4.13
C SER A 198 -17.07 -3.42 -5.33
N GLY A 199 -17.78 -3.30 -6.45
CA GLY A 199 -17.31 -2.60 -7.65
C GLY A 199 -17.34 -3.49 -8.89
N GLU A 200 -16.58 -3.13 -9.91
CA GLU A 200 -16.53 -3.86 -11.18
C GLU A 200 -15.31 -4.79 -11.20
N VAL A 201 -15.54 -6.09 -11.40
CA VAL A 201 -14.46 -7.07 -11.48
C VAL A 201 -13.70 -6.88 -12.80
N LEU A 202 -12.40 -6.60 -12.71
CA LEU A 202 -11.50 -6.42 -13.85
C LEU A 202 -10.72 -7.70 -14.16
N VAL A 203 -10.33 -8.43 -13.11
CA VAL A 203 -9.62 -9.71 -13.17
C VAL A 203 -10.18 -10.61 -12.08
N ASP A 204 -10.43 -11.88 -12.42
CA ASP A 204 -10.75 -12.95 -11.46
C ASP A 204 -10.25 -14.27 -12.06
N THR A 205 -8.95 -14.52 -11.93
CA THR A 205 -8.27 -15.69 -12.50
C THR A 205 -7.00 -15.99 -11.72
N ASN A 206 -6.54 -17.24 -11.76
CA ASN A 206 -5.29 -17.69 -11.12
C ASN A 206 -5.15 -17.25 -9.65
N ASP A 207 -6.25 -17.32 -8.90
CA ASP A 207 -6.34 -16.90 -7.49
C ASP A 207 -6.01 -15.42 -7.23
N VAL A 208 -6.04 -14.58 -8.28
CA VAL A 208 -5.92 -13.12 -8.18
C VAL A 208 -7.23 -12.48 -8.60
N LYS A 209 -7.79 -11.62 -7.74
CA LYS A 209 -8.99 -10.83 -8.02
C LYS A 209 -8.65 -9.34 -7.96
N ILE A 210 -9.03 -8.60 -9.00
CA ILE A 210 -8.85 -7.13 -9.07
C ILE A 210 -10.20 -6.51 -9.37
N VAL A 211 -10.64 -5.60 -8.50
CA VAL A 211 -11.93 -4.90 -8.59
C VAL A 211 -11.68 -3.41 -8.76
N GLY A 212 -12.24 -2.83 -9.81
CA GLY A 212 -12.26 -1.40 -10.05
C GLY A 212 -13.31 -0.72 -9.18
N LYS A 213 -12.89 0.29 -8.41
CA LYS A 213 -13.75 1.04 -7.48
C LYS A 213 -14.27 2.36 -8.05
N GLY A 214 -13.69 2.86 -9.13
CA GLY A 214 -13.97 4.18 -9.70
C GLY A 214 -12.70 4.98 -9.97
N LEU A 215 -12.87 6.25 -10.35
CA LEU A 215 -11.77 7.21 -10.44
C LEU A 215 -11.62 7.99 -9.15
N SER A 216 -10.37 8.18 -8.72
CA SER A 216 -10.00 9.07 -7.63
C SER A 216 -10.19 10.55 -8.03
N ASP A 217 -10.23 11.42 -7.03
CA ASP A 217 -10.27 12.87 -7.23
C ASP A 217 -9.11 13.35 -8.14
N LYS A 218 -9.45 14.27 -9.06
CA LYS A 218 -8.53 14.98 -9.95
C LYS A 218 -7.49 15.83 -9.20
N ASN A 219 -7.74 16.13 -7.91
CA ASN A 219 -6.85 16.94 -7.07
C ASN A 219 -5.70 16.16 -6.38
N SER A 220 -5.51 14.88 -6.71
CA SER A 220 -4.34 14.12 -6.27
C SER A 220 -3.04 14.78 -6.75
N VAL A 221 -2.01 14.75 -5.90
CA VAL A 221 -0.72 15.43 -6.15
C VAL A 221 -0.09 15.00 -7.47
N PHE A 222 -0.21 13.72 -7.83
CA PHE A 222 0.36 13.16 -9.06
C PHE A 222 -0.64 13.10 -10.22
N GLY A 223 -1.94 13.21 -9.92
CA GLY A 223 -3.03 13.10 -10.88
C GLY A 223 -4.07 12.06 -10.49
N PRO A 224 -5.22 12.04 -11.19
CA PRO A 224 -6.29 11.09 -10.93
C PRO A 224 -5.84 9.66 -11.25
N GLY A 225 -6.52 8.67 -10.70
CA GLY A 225 -6.26 7.27 -11.01
C GLY A 225 -7.47 6.38 -10.83
N VAL A 226 -7.43 5.19 -11.44
CA VAL A 226 -8.45 4.16 -11.19
C VAL A 226 -8.12 3.48 -9.86
N ILE A 227 -9.02 3.58 -8.89
CA ILE A 227 -8.87 2.94 -7.58
C ILE A 227 -9.18 1.45 -7.74
N LEU A 228 -8.33 0.61 -7.18
CA LEU A 228 -8.38 -0.84 -7.24
C LEU A 228 -8.46 -1.43 -5.83
N TYR A 229 -9.31 -2.43 -5.67
CA TYR A 229 -9.22 -3.41 -4.60
C TYR A 229 -8.63 -4.69 -5.18
N ILE A 230 -7.59 -5.22 -4.55
CA ILE A 230 -6.82 -6.36 -5.03
C ILE A 230 -6.84 -7.45 -3.96
N GLU A 231 -7.07 -8.69 -4.36
CA GLU A 231 -6.91 -9.88 -3.54
C GLU A 231 -5.87 -10.80 -4.16
N ASN A 232 -4.88 -11.21 -3.36
CA ASN A 232 -4.03 -12.34 -3.66
C ASN A 232 -4.50 -13.54 -2.82
N ASN A 233 -5.24 -14.44 -3.43
CA ASN A 233 -5.72 -15.67 -2.81
C ASN A 233 -4.80 -16.87 -3.11
N SER A 234 -3.67 -16.65 -3.79
CA SER A 234 -2.66 -17.67 -4.08
C SER A 234 -1.74 -17.93 -2.87
N ASP A 235 -0.83 -18.88 -3.01
CA ASP A 235 0.21 -19.22 -2.04
C ASP A 235 1.56 -18.53 -2.30
N LYS A 236 1.62 -17.59 -3.26
CA LYS A 236 2.82 -16.84 -3.63
C LYS A 236 2.67 -15.37 -3.31
N ASP A 237 3.78 -14.71 -3.00
CA ASP A 237 3.82 -13.25 -2.96
C ASP A 237 3.93 -12.73 -4.40
N ILE A 238 3.06 -11.79 -4.77
CA ILE A 238 2.96 -11.31 -6.15
C ILE A 238 3.18 -9.80 -6.22
N THR A 239 3.68 -9.35 -7.35
CA THR A 239 3.67 -7.95 -7.75
C THR A 239 2.75 -7.78 -8.95
N ILE A 240 1.90 -6.76 -8.91
CA ILE A 240 0.96 -6.42 -9.98
C ILE A 240 1.34 -5.07 -10.56
N GLN A 241 1.50 -5.00 -11.88
CA GLN A 241 1.77 -3.77 -12.61
C GLN A 241 0.74 -3.58 -13.73
N VAL A 242 0.56 -2.34 -14.14
CA VAL A 242 -0.18 -2.03 -15.37
C VAL A 242 0.77 -1.83 -16.55
N ARG A 243 0.29 -2.16 -17.74
CA ARG A 243 1.02 -2.01 -18.99
C ARG A 243 0.07 -1.48 -20.08
N ASP A 244 0.69 -0.91 -21.11
CA ASP A 244 0.05 -0.31 -22.29
C ASP A 244 -1.17 0.55 -21.97
N VAL A 245 -1.03 1.40 -20.95
CA VAL A 245 -2.12 2.21 -20.45
C VAL A 245 -2.42 3.36 -21.42
N SER A 246 -3.68 3.45 -21.84
CA SER A 246 -4.20 4.59 -22.60
C SER A 246 -5.41 5.20 -21.92
N VAL A 247 -5.59 6.51 -22.09
CA VAL A 247 -6.73 7.28 -21.60
C VAL A 247 -7.34 8.02 -22.78
N ASN A 248 -8.63 7.81 -23.05
CA ASN A 248 -9.34 8.36 -24.21
C ASN A 248 -8.60 8.10 -25.55
N GLY A 249 -7.95 6.95 -25.67
CA GLY A 249 -7.15 6.55 -26.84
C GLY A 249 -5.75 7.18 -26.95
N PHE A 250 -5.27 7.91 -25.94
CA PHE A 250 -3.89 8.42 -25.88
C PHE A 250 -3.07 7.64 -24.87
N MET A 251 -1.86 7.23 -25.27
CA MET A 251 -0.89 6.66 -24.33
C MET A 251 -0.51 7.71 -23.29
N VAL A 252 -0.56 7.33 -22.01
CA VAL A 252 -0.21 8.21 -20.91
C VAL A 252 0.81 7.58 -19.99
N ASP A 253 1.63 8.42 -19.37
CA ASP A 253 2.55 7.99 -18.32
C ASP A 253 1.75 7.69 -17.05
N THR A 254 2.00 6.52 -16.47
CA THR A 254 1.29 6.02 -15.29
C THR A 254 2.23 5.47 -14.24
N SER A 255 1.70 5.33 -13.03
CA SER A 255 2.37 4.63 -11.93
C SER A 255 1.40 3.69 -11.25
N MET A 256 1.74 2.40 -11.28
CA MET A 256 1.18 1.37 -10.40
C MET A 256 2.13 0.17 -10.39
N SER A 257 2.55 -0.21 -9.19
CA SER A 257 3.28 -1.43 -8.91
C SER A 257 2.96 -1.79 -7.47
N GLU A 258 2.12 -2.79 -7.28
CA GLU A 258 1.59 -3.16 -5.98
C GLU A 258 2.08 -4.56 -5.60
N ASP A 259 2.73 -4.67 -4.44
CA ASP A 259 3.12 -5.95 -3.86
C ASP A 259 1.98 -6.44 -2.95
N VAL A 260 1.47 -7.64 -3.20
CA VAL A 260 0.43 -8.25 -2.38
C VAL A 260 0.90 -9.64 -1.97
N VAL A 261 1.27 -9.80 -0.70
CA VAL A 261 1.75 -11.10 -0.20
C VAL A 261 0.61 -12.12 -0.12
N ALA A 262 0.98 -13.40 -0.07
CA ALA A 262 0.05 -14.51 -0.13
C ALA A 262 -1.10 -14.38 0.89
N GLY A 263 -2.34 -14.55 0.42
CA GLY A 263 -3.55 -14.47 1.24
C GLY A 263 -3.98 -13.05 1.64
N LYS A 264 -3.28 -12.00 1.20
CA LYS A 264 -3.56 -10.61 1.59
C LYS A 264 -4.33 -9.83 0.54
N LYS A 265 -4.71 -8.62 0.91
CA LYS A 265 -5.46 -7.67 0.09
C LYS A 265 -4.73 -6.34 0.03
N ALA A 266 -4.99 -5.55 -0.99
CA ALA A 266 -4.45 -4.19 -1.10
C ALA A 266 -5.49 -3.24 -1.68
N ILE A 267 -5.41 -1.97 -1.30
CA ILE A 267 -6.03 -0.86 -2.02
C ILE A 267 -4.90 -0.15 -2.75
N SER A 268 -5.04 0.01 -4.06
CA SER A 268 -4.02 0.64 -4.90
C SER A 268 -4.69 1.51 -5.96
N ALA A 269 -3.91 2.28 -6.71
CA ALA A 269 -4.43 3.13 -7.76
C ALA A 269 -3.55 3.12 -9.00
N VAL A 270 -4.18 2.99 -10.18
CA VAL A 270 -3.53 3.26 -11.46
C VAL A 270 -3.47 4.77 -11.66
N THR A 271 -2.39 5.39 -11.19
CA THR A 271 -2.24 6.85 -11.25
C THR A 271 -1.87 7.29 -12.65
N PHE A 272 -2.66 8.18 -13.24
CA PHE A 272 -2.36 8.85 -14.50
C PHE A 272 -1.68 10.19 -14.19
N PHE A 273 -0.47 10.41 -14.69
CA PHE A 273 0.23 11.65 -14.37
C PHE A 273 -0.45 12.86 -15.01
N SER A 274 -0.75 13.88 -14.19
CA SER A 274 -1.41 15.12 -14.64
C SER A 274 -0.68 15.78 -15.81
N SER A 275 0.65 15.76 -15.81
CA SER A 275 1.46 16.28 -16.92
C SER A 275 1.17 15.57 -18.25
N SER A 276 1.01 14.23 -18.21
CA SER A 276 0.71 13.44 -19.39
C SER A 276 -0.71 13.67 -19.89
N LEU A 277 -1.67 13.85 -18.97
CA LEU A 277 -3.04 14.22 -19.32
C LEU A 277 -3.10 15.61 -19.97
N GLU A 278 -2.40 16.60 -19.39
CA GLU A 278 -2.33 17.97 -19.91
C GLU A 278 -1.68 18.05 -21.29
N GLU A 279 -0.58 17.34 -21.51
CA GLU A 279 0.12 17.28 -22.80
C GLU A 279 -0.76 16.73 -23.93
N ASN A 280 -1.64 15.76 -23.60
CA ASN A 280 -2.61 15.20 -24.54
C ASN A 280 -3.93 15.97 -24.59
N GLY A 281 -4.09 17.05 -23.83
CA GLY A 281 -5.31 17.86 -23.80
C GLY A 281 -6.52 17.15 -23.17
N ILE A 282 -6.27 16.15 -22.32
CA ILE A 282 -7.31 15.36 -21.64
C ILE A 282 -7.76 16.11 -20.39
N THR A 283 -8.97 16.67 -20.44
CA THR A 283 -9.59 17.36 -19.29
C THR A 283 -10.64 16.50 -18.59
N ASP A 284 -11.09 15.44 -19.25
CA ASP A 284 -12.08 14.50 -18.74
C ASP A 284 -11.75 13.07 -19.19
N ILE A 285 -11.75 12.13 -18.24
CA ILE A 285 -11.47 10.72 -18.50
C ILE A 285 -12.80 10.03 -18.81
N THR A 286 -12.95 9.49 -20.02
CA THR A 286 -14.14 8.77 -20.49
C THR A 286 -13.90 7.28 -20.60
N ASP A 287 -12.68 6.91 -20.97
CA ASP A 287 -12.27 5.52 -21.10
C ASP A 287 -10.79 5.35 -20.75
N VAL A 288 -10.47 4.18 -20.21
CA VAL A 288 -9.11 3.74 -19.90
C VAL A 288 -8.95 2.35 -20.50
N GLU A 289 -7.85 2.12 -21.21
CA GLU A 289 -7.44 0.80 -21.68
C GLU A 289 -6.13 0.41 -21.01
N LEU A 290 -6.03 -0.81 -20.49
CA LEU A 290 -4.82 -1.34 -19.85
C LEU A 290 -4.84 -2.87 -19.87
N TYR A 291 -3.72 -3.49 -19.52
CA TYR A 291 -3.70 -4.85 -18.98
C TYR A 291 -2.83 -4.92 -17.72
N PHE A 292 -3.08 -5.92 -16.90
CA PHE A 292 -2.30 -6.21 -15.71
C PHE A 292 -1.23 -7.25 -16.03
N HIS A 293 0.00 -6.96 -15.62
CA HIS A 293 1.13 -7.88 -15.63
C HIS A 293 1.41 -8.34 -14.20
N ILE A 294 1.25 -9.63 -13.93
CA ILE A 294 1.40 -10.22 -12.61
C ILE A 294 2.60 -11.17 -12.61
N PHE A 295 3.52 -10.97 -11.67
CA PHE A 295 4.72 -11.78 -11.53
C PHE A 295 5.02 -12.09 -10.05
N ASP A 296 5.81 -13.12 -9.82
CA ASP A 296 6.23 -13.54 -8.48
C ASP A 296 7.24 -12.54 -7.90
N GLN A 297 6.99 -12.04 -6.68
CA GLN A 297 7.78 -10.96 -6.06
C GLN A 297 9.27 -11.34 -5.88
N LYS A 298 9.56 -12.64 -5.69
CA LYS A 298 10.91 -13.12 -5.36
C LYS A 298 11.71 -13.52 -6.59
N SER A 299 11.12 -14.33 -7.45
CA SER A 299 11.77 -14.89 -8.64
C SER A 299 11.72 -13.94 -9.84
N TRP A 300 10.76 -12.99 -9.84
CA TRP A 300 10.44 -12.13 -10.99
C TRP A 300 9.89 -12.90 -12.20
N ASP A 301 9.53 -14.18 -12.00
CA ASP A 301 8.92 -14.99 -13.04
C ASP A 301 7.47 -14.50 -13.26
N GLU A 302 7.11 -14.31 -14.53
CA GLU A 302 5.74 -14.01 -14.93
C GLU A 302 4.79 -15.12 -14.45
N ILE A 303 3.67 -14.72 -13.86
CA ILE A 303 2.58 -15.61 -13.49
C ILE A 303 1.54 -15.58 -14.61
N PHE A 304 1.04 -14.40 -14.96
CA PHE A 304 0.19 -14.19 -16.14
C PHE A 304 0.06 -12.70 -16.48
N ASP A 305 -0.29 -12.43 -17.75
CA ASP A 305 -0.87 -11.17 -18.20
C ASP A 305 -2.39 -11.32 -18.32
N SER A 306 -3.14 -10.29 -17.90
CA SER A 306 -4.58 -10.23 -18.19
C SER A 306 -4.82 -9.95 -19.67
N ASP A 307 -6.04 -10.22 -20.14
CA ASP A 307 -6.51 -9.61 -21.39
C ASP A 307 -6.50 -8.08 -21.28
N VAL A 308 -6.51 -7.39 -22.42
CA VAL A 308 -6.74 -5.94 -22.45
C VAL A 308 -8.15 -5.65 -21.94
N ILE A 309 -8.22 -4.75 -20.97
CA ILE A 309 -9.41 -4.31 -20.27
C ILE A 309 -9.69 -2.86 -20.67
N THR A 310 -10.90 -2.60 -21.14
CA THR A 310 -11.44 -1.25 -21.35
C THR A 310 -12.41 -0.91 -20.23
N ILE A 311 -12.12 0.15 -19.48
CA ILE A 311 -12.94 0.68 -18.39
C ILE A 311 -13.59 1.98 -18.88
N LYS A 312 -14.92 2.10 -18.75
CA LYS A 312 -15.66 3.31 -19.15
C LYS A 312 -16.24 4.03 -17.94
N PHE A 313 -16.30 5.36 -18.03
CA PHE A 313 -16.76 6.27 -16.97
C PHE A 313 -17.92 7.15 -17.45
#